data_AF-M1KA78-F1
#
_entry.id   AF-M1KA78-F1
#
_cell.length_a   1.000
_cell.length_b   1.000
_cell.length_c   1.000
_cell.angle_alpha   90.00
_cell.angle_beta   90.00
_cell.angle_gamma   90.00
#
_symmetry.space_group_name_H-M   'P 1'
#
loop_
_entity.id
_entity.type
_entity.pdbx_description
1 polymer ?
#
loop_
_entity_poly.entity_id
_entity_poly.type
_entity_poly.pdbx_seq_one_letter_code
_entity_poly.pdbx_strand_id
1 'polypeptide(L)'
;MVRERLTKEDEENIDMILNPYPLATEDALNEIEMSTDPAVRNQRVGDLSVILSNAAAVLNPRVQEKFPRLISLLKDKHIYNSSALMLSDACRHMEGIQNAFKALGIFELLDFTVDHYKATSSLVYSLCIENKDNTAYFVEKYYSTERDRDNALIQNLRGQSF
;
A
#
# COMPACT_ATOMS: atom_id res chain seq x y z
N MET A 1 -16.59 5.91 46.18
CA MET A 1 -16.13 4.83 45.26
C MET A 1 -14.76 5.26 44.75
N VAL A 2 -13.69 4.64 45.25
CA VAL A 2 -12.34 4.88 44.73
C VAL A 2 -12.26 4.12 43.40
N ARG A 3 -12.01 4.82 42.29
CA ARG A 3 -11.79 4.17 40.99
C ARG A 3 -10.54 3.29 41.14
N GLU A 4 -10.67 1.99 40.95
CA GLU A 4 -9.52 1.11 40.79
C GLU A 4 -8.67 1.65 39.64
N ARG A 5 -7.36 1.78 39.86
CA ARG A 5 -6.44 2.16 38.79
C ARG A 5 -6.43 1.02 37.78
N LEU A 6 -6.59 1.36 36.50
CA LEU A 6 -6.45 0.40 35.41
C LEU A 6 -5.09 -0.31 35.54
N THR A 7 -5.11 -1.63 35.34
CA THR A 7 -3.88 -2.40 35.22
C THR A 7 -3.25 -2.16 33.84
N LYS A 8 -1.97 -2.52 33.67
CA LYS A 8 -1.34 -2.47 32.33
C LYS A 8 -2.08 -3.33 31.31
N GLU A 9 -2.59 -4.47 31.74
CA GLU A 9 -3.38 -5.37 30.90
C GLU A 9 -4.72 -4.71 30.48
N ASP A 10 -5.36 -3.95 31.38
CA ASP A 10 -6.55 -3.17 31.03
C ASP A 10 -6.23 -2.05 30.03
N GLU A 11 -5.10 -1.35 30.22
CA GLU A 11 -4.66 -0.29 29.29
C GLU A 11 -4.34 -0.86 27.90
N GLU A 12 -3.67 -2.02 27.82
CA GLU A 12 -3.38 -2.73 26.57
C GLU A 12 -4.65 -3.22 25.87
N ASN A 13 -5.60 -3.79 26.63
CA ASN A 13 -6.89 -4.22 26.09
C ASN A 13 -7.74 -3.05 25.58
N ILE A 14 -7.75 -1.93 26.31
CA ILE A 14 -8.44 -0.71 25.89
C ILE A 14 -7.78 -0.14 24.63
N ASP A 15 -6.45 -0.07 24.56
CA ASP A 15 -5.74 0.39 23.36
C ASP A 15 -6.04 -0.51 22.14
N MET A 16 -6.09 -1.83 22.32
CA MET A 16 -6.48 -2.77 21.27
C MET A 16 -7.91 -2.53 20.75
N ILE A 17 -8.87 -2.29 21.65
CA ILE A 17 -10.27 -2.00 21.28
C ILE A 17 -10.37 -0.66 20.54
N LEU A 18 -9.62 0.35 20.99
CA LEU A 18 -9.68 1.70 20.45
C LEU A 18 -8.85 1.84 19.16
N ASN A 19 -7.80 1.03 18.98
CA ASN A 19 -6.88 1.07 17.84
C ASN A 19 -6.67 -0.34 17.25
N PRO A 20 -7.67 -0.93 16.56
CA PRO A 20 -7.54 -2.27 16.02
C PRO A 20 -6.66 -2.35 14.77
N TYR A 21 -6.53 -1.26 14.00
CA TYR A 21 -5.81 -1.29 12.72
C TYR A 21 -4.34 -1.70 12.83
N PRO A 22 -3.53 -1.12 13.75
CA PRO A 22 -2.14 -1.53 13.87
C PRO A 22 -1.95 -3.01 14.16
N LEU A 23 -2.81 -3.61 14.99
CA LEU A 23 -2.76 -5.03 15.34
C LEU A 23 -3.19 -5.90 14.17
N ALA A 24 -4.34 -5.59 13.56
CA ALA A 24 -4.82 -6.34 12.40
C ALA A 24 -3.83 -6.30 11.22
N THR A 25 -3.15 -5.16 10.99
CA THR A 25 -2.08 -5.06 9.99
C THR A 25 -0.86 -5.89 10.37
N GLU A 26 -0.47 -5.90 11.66
CA GLU A 26 0.67 -6.69 12.14
C GLU A 26 0.41 -8.19 11.97
N ASP A 27 -0.75 -8.66 12.42
CA ASP A 27 -1.13 -10.07 12.37
C ASP A 27 -1.19 -10.57 10.93
N ALA A 28 -1.82 -9.81 10.04
CA ALA A 28 -1.91 -10.20 8.63
C ALA A 28 -0.53 -10.21 7.93
N LEU A 29 0.37 -9.27 8.25
CA LEU A 29 1.75 -9.31 7.76
C LEU A 29 2.50 -10.55 8.26
N ASN A 30 2.37 -10.87 9.55
CA ASN A 30 3.01 -12.06 10.14
C ASN A 30 2.49 -13.35 9.50
N GLU A 31 1.18 -13.45 9.23
CA GLU A 31 0.60 -14.59 8.53
C GLU A 31 1.10 -14.73 7.09
N ILE A 32 1.30 -13.61 6.37
CA ILE A 32 1.88 -13.62 5.01
C ILE A 32 3.33 -14.10 5.03
N GLU A 33 4.11 -13.70 6.04
CA GLU A 33 5.52 -14.05 6.19
C GLU A 33 5.71 -15.50 6.65
N MET A 34 4.78 -16.03 7.45
CA MET A 34 4.83 -17.40 7.95
C MET A 34 4.37 -18.45 6.94
N SER A 35 3.50 -18.07 5.99
CA SER A 35 3.02 -18.99 4.97
C SER A 35 4.00 -19.10 3.80
N THR A 36 4.18 -20.31 3.27
CA THR A 36 4.91 -20.55 2.01
C THR A 36 3.98 -20.75 0.81
N ASP A 37 2.67 -20.86 1.04
CA ASP A 37 1.68 -21.10 -0.01
C ASP A 37 1.25 -19.77 -0.66
N PRO A 38 1.53 -19.56 -1.97
CA PRO A 38 1.11 -18.37 -2.68
C PRO A 38 -0.39 -18.06 -2.61
N ALA A 39 -1.26 -19.07 -2.62
CA ALA A 39 -2.70 -18.86 -2.59
C ALA A 39 -3.14 -18.28 -1.24
N VAL A 40 -2.65 -18.87 -0.15
CA VAL A 40 -2.90 -18.37 1.22
C VAL A 40 -2.36 -16.96 1.39
N ARG A 41 -1.13 -16.70 0.92
CA ARG A 41 -0.52 -15.37 1.03
C ARG A 41 -1.28 -14.32 0.22
N ASN A 42 -1.72 -14.64 -1.01
CA ASN A 42 -2.55 -13.74 -1.80
C ASN A 42 -3.89 -13.43 -1.10
N GLN A 43 -4.52 -14.42 -0.47
CA GLN A 43 -5.73 -14.19 0.32
C GLN A 43 -5.47 -13.20 1.46
N ARG A 44 -4.37 -13.37 2.20
CA ARG A 44 -4.01 -12.45 3.29
C ARG A 44 -3.66 -11.04 2.84
N VAL A 45 -3.03 -10.91 1.68
CA VAL A 45 -2.83 -9.59 1.05
C VAL A 45 -4.18 -8.96 0.70
N GLY A 46 -5.16 -9.76 0.24
CA GLY A 46 -6.53 -9.33 0.05
C GLY A 46 -7.18 -8.82 1.34
N ASP A 47 -7.03 -9.55 2.45
CA ASP A 47 -7.54 -9.16 3.77
C ASP A 47 -6.90 -7.82 4.23
N LEU A 48 -5.58 -7.65 4.03
CA LEU A 48 -4.88 -6.38 4.25
C LEU A 48 -5.42 -5.23 3.38
N SER A 49 -5.78 -5.50 2.13
CA SER A 49 -6.37 -4.50 1.22
C SER A 49 -7.66 -3.93 1.79
N VAL A 50 -8.50 -4.77 2.41
CA VAL A 50 -9.74 -4.32 3.06
C VAL A 50 -9.42 -3.38 4.23
N ILE A 51 -8.43 -3.72 5.06
CA ILE A 51 -7.99 -2.89 6.19
C ILE A 51 -7.47 -1.53 5.69
N LEU A 52 -6.57 -1.56 4.70
CA LEU A 52 -5.89 -0.38 4.19
C LEU A 52 -6.75 0.47 3.24
N SER A 53 -7.90 -0.03 2.78
CA SER A 53 -8.89 0.81 2.09
C SER A 53 -9.53 1.86 3.01
N ASN A 54 -9.39 1.72 4.33
CA ASN A 54 -9.88 2.68 5.29
C ASN A 54 -8.84 3.77 5.58
N ALA A 55 -9.19 5.03 5.30
CA ALA A 55 -8.31 6.17 5.54
C ALA A 55 -7.84 6.28 7.00
N ALA A 56 -8.67 5.92 7.99
CA ALA A 56 -8.28 5.93 9.39
C ALA A 56 -7.18 4.90 9.70
N ALA A 57 -7.12 3.79 8.96
CA ALA A 57 -6.05 2.80 9.09
C ALA A 57 -4.75 3.35 8.50
N VAL A 58 -4.76 3.83 7.26
CA VAL A 58 -3.56 4.29 6.55
C VAL A 58 -2.95 5.56 7.17
N LEU A 59 -3.79 6.44 7.71
CA LEU A 59 -3.34 7.66 8.41
C LEU A 59 -2.87 7.37 9.85
N ASN A 60 -3.05 6.16 10.38
CA ASN A 60 -2.59 5.81 11.71
C ASN A 60 -1.05 5.68 11.74
N PRO A 61 -0.33 6.44 12.59
CA PRO A 61 1.13 6.40 12.64
C PRO A 61 1.71 4.99 12.87
N ARG A 62 1.07 4.16 13.70
CA ARG A 62 1.51 2.78 14.00
C ARG A 62 1.26 1.81 12.83
N VAL A 63 0.42 2.17 11.88
CA VAL A 63 0.28 1.47 10.59
C VAL A 63 1.35 1.98 9.62
N GLN A 64 1.63 3.29 9.60
CA GLN A 64 2.68 3.88 8.75
C GLN A 64 4.08 3.34 9.05
N GLU A 65 4.37 3.03 10.32
CA GLU A 65 5.59 2.31 10.73
C GLU A 65 5.79 0.98 9.99
N LYS A 66 4.70 0.38 9.50
CA LYS A 66 4.70 -0.90 8.75
C LYS A 66 4.80 -0.72 7.24
N PHE A 67 4.78 0.50 6.72
CA PHE A 67 4.89 0.76 5.28
C PHE A 67 6.11 0.10 4.63
N PRO A 68 7.32 0.10 5.22
CA PRO A 68 8.45 -0.61 4.63
C PRO A 68 8.18 -2.11 4.42
N ARG A 69 7.52 -2.77 5.37
CA ARG A 69 7.14 -4.19 5.26
C ARG A 69 6.08 -4.39 4.18
N LEU A 70 5.03 -3.56 4.17
CA LEU A 70 3.98 -3.62 3.15
C LEU A 70 4.52 -3.43 1.73
N ILE A 71 5.41 -2.44 1.54
CA ILE A 71 6.06 -2.18 0.24
C ILE A 71 6.98 -3.35 -0.15
N SER A 72 7.65 -3.99 0.81
CA SER A 72 8.55 -5.11 0.53
C SER A 72 7.83 -6.34 -0.07
N LEU A 73 6.50 -6.46 0.10
CA LEU A 73 5.70 -7.53 -0.51
C LEU A 73 5.78 -7.50 -2.04
N LEU A 74 6.03 -6.34 -2.66
CA LEU A 74 6.25 -6.21 -4.11
C LEU A 74 7.51 -6.94 -4.59
N LYS A 75 8.41 -7.37 -3.71
CA LYS A 75 9.60 -8.13 -4.12
C LYS A 75 9.25 -9.57 -4.52
N ASP A 76 8.09 -10.07 -4.10
CA ASP A 76 7.66 -11.44 -4.34
C ASP A 76 6.71 -11.51 -5.54
N LYS A 77 7.16 -12.16 -6.62
CA LYS A 77 6.40 -12.28 -7.87
C LYS A 77 5.10 -13.07 -7.73
N HIS A 78 5.01 -13.98 -6.76
CA HIS A 78 3.81 -14.80 -6.56
C HIS A 78 2.64 -14.03 -5.94
N ILE A 79 2.93 -12.95 -5.20
CA ILE A 79 1.92 -12.10 -4.56
C ILE A 79 1.96 -10.65 -5.07
N TYR A 80 2.79 -10.36 -6.09
CA TYR A 80 3.01 -9.02 -6.60
C TYR A 80 1.71 -8.32 -6.99
N ASN A 81 0.87 -8.98 -7.79
CA ASN A 81 -0.35 -8.36 -8.31
C ASN A 81 -1.29 -7.94 -7.18
N SER A 82 -1.51 -8.83 -6.21
CA SER A 82 -2.35 -8.52 -5.04
C SER A 82 -1.73 -7.42 -4.18
N SER A 83 -0.40 -7.43 -4.01
CA SER A 83 0.32 -6.43 -3.22
C SER A 83 0.28 -5.05 -3.86
N ALA A 84 0.42 -4.99 -5.19
CA ALA A 84 0.33 -3.76 -5.95
C ALA A 84 -1.09 -3.17 -5.90
N LEU A 85 -2.13 -4.00 -5.96
CA LEU A 85 -3.52 -3.54 -5.80
C LEU A 85 -3.79 -3.06 -4.37
N MET A 86 -3.33 -3.79 -3.35
CA MET A 86 -3.41 -3.38 -1.94
C MET A 86 -2.76 -2.01 -1.71
N LEU A 87 -1.55 -1.80 -2.23
CA LEU A 87 -0.86 -0.51 -2.12
C LEU A 87 -1.51 0.58 -2.97
N SER A 88 -2.18 0.22 -4.08
CA SER A 88 -2.97 1.16 -4.88
C SER A 88 -4.10 1.73 -4.02
N ASP A 89 -4.89 0.86 -3.40
CA ASP A 89 -6.02 1.23 -2.56
C ASP A 89 -5.58 2.06 -1.35
N ALA A 90 -4.43 1.72 -0.76
CA ALA A 90 -3.91 2.41 0.42
C ALA A 90 -3.50 3.88 0.16
N CYS A 91 -3.00 4.21 -1.04
CA CYS A 91 -2.44 5.55 -1.30
C CYS A 91 -3.30 6.46 -2.17
N ARG A 92 -4.34 5.94 -2.82
CA ARG A 92 -5.11 6.68 -3.83
C ARG A 92 -5.76 7.93 -3.20
N HIS A 93 -5.58 9.09 -3.86
CA HIS A 93 -6.09 10.39 -3.41
C HIS A 93 -5.54 10.87 -2.05
N MET A 94 -4.41 10.31 -1.59
CA MET A 94 -3.79 10.68 -0.30
C MET A 94 -2.33 11.11 -0.52
N GLU A 95 -2.10 12.38 -0.86
CA GLU A 95 -0.78 12.92 -1.22
C GLU A 95 0.31 12.60 -0.19
N GLY A 96 0.00 12.74 1.11
CA GLY A 96 0.94 12.40 2.18
C GLY A 96 1.38 10.93 2.15
N ILE A 97 0.48 10.00 1.84
CA ILE A 97 0.76 8.57 1.75
C ILE A 97 1.51 8.24 0.46
N GLN A 98 1.10 8.83 -0.66
CA GLN A 98 1.80 8.70 -1.94
C GLN A 98 3.26 9.17 -1.82
N ASN A 99 3.51 10.28 -1.13
CA ASN A 99 4.84 10.82 -0.88
C ASN A 99 5.64 9.94 0.09
N ALA A 100 5.01 9.40 1.14
CA ALA A 100 5.64 8.44 2.04
C ALA A 100 6.07 7.16 1.29
N PHE A 101 5.22 6.61 0.42
CA PHE A 101 5.57 5.44 -0.39
C PHE A 101 6.70 5.75 -1.38
N LYS A 102 6.71 6.93 -2.01
CA LYS A 102 7.82 7.38 -2.85
C LYS A 102 9.13 7.47 -2.07
N ALA A 103 9.10 8.06 -0.87
CA ALA A 103 10.29 8.17 -0.01
C ALA A 103 10.85 6.79 0.42
N LEU A 104 9.98 5.78 0.49
CA LEU A 104 10.34 4.38 0.76
C LEU A 104 10.76 3.59 -0.49
N GLY A 105 10.87 4.24 -1.65
CA GLY A 105 11.39 3.61 -2.87
C GLY A 105 10.40 2.73 -3.63
N ILE A 106 9.08 2.90 -3.44
CA ILE A 106 8.08 2.04 -4.09
C ILE A 106 8.23 1.97 -5.62
N PHE A 107 8.64 3.07 -6.26
CA PHE A 107 8.84 3.14 -7.71
C PHE A 107 9.94 2.19 -8.21
N GLU A 108 10.94 1.88 -7.38
CA GLU A 108 12.04 0.97 -7.71
C GLU A 108 11.60 -0.50 -7.74
N LEU A 109 10.43 -0.80 -7.17
CA LEU A 109 9.86 -2.14 -7.10
C LEU A 109 8.80 -2.42 -8.17
N LEU A 110 8.52 -1.44 -9.05
CA LEU A 110 7.52 -1.61 -10.10
C LEU A 110 7.96 -2.65 -11.13
N ASP A 111 7.08 -3.61 -11.40
CA ASP A 111 7.28 -4.66 -12.39
C ASP A 111 6.39 -4.45 -13.62
N PHE A 112 7.04 -4.14 -14.74
CA PHE A 112 6.38 -3.88 -16.02
C PHE A 112 6.34 -5.07 -16.97
N THR A 113 6.64 -6.29 -16.48
CA THR A 113 6.42 -7.53 -17.24
C THR A 113 4.95 -7.71 -17.58
N VAL A 114 4.67 -8.50 -18.63
CA VAL A 114 3.32 -8.71 -19.16
C VAL A 114 2.34 -9.18 -18.08
N ASP A 115 2.78 -10.08 -17.19
CA ASP A 115 1.94 -10.69 -16.15
C ASP A 115 1.58 -9.71 -15.00
N HIS A 116 2.38 -8.66 -14.84
CA HIS A 116 2.27 -7.70 -13.73
C HIS A 116 1.80 -6.31 -14.17
N TYR A 117 1.87 -6.02 -15.48
CA TYR A 117 1.63 -4.70 -16.05
C TYR A 117 0.31 -4.06 -15.62
N LYS A 118 -0.78 -4.83 -15.57
CA LYS A 118 -2.10 -4.32 -15.18
C LYS A 118 -2.11 -3.82 -13.73
N ALA A 119 -1.56 -4.62 -12.80
CA ALA A 119 -1.50 -4.24 -11.39
C ALA A 119 -0.52 -3.07 -11.17
N THR A 120 0.63 -3.10 -11.86
CA THR A 120 1.62 -2.01 -11.84
C THR A 120 1.03 -0.70 -12.35
N SER A 121 0.24 -0.74 -13.42
CA SER A 121 -0.40 0.47 -13.95
C SER A 121 -1.41 1.06 -12.97
N SER A 122 -2.17 0.23 -12.26
CA SER A 122 -3.07 0.67 -11.19
C SER A 122 -2.32 1.32 -10.03
N LEU A 123 -1.18 0.74 -9.64
CA LEU A 123 -0.33 1.28 -8.57
C LEU A 123 0.28 2.61 -8.98
N VAL A 124 0.85 2.71 -10.18
CA VAL A 124 1.38 3.95 -10.73
C VAL A 124 0.30 5.03 -10.75
N TYR A 125 -0.90 4.71 -11.25
CA TYR A 125 -2.01 5.64 -11.26
C TYR A 125 -2.34 6.15 -9.85
N SER A 126 -2.42 5.25 -8.87
CA SER A 126 -2.78 5.62 -7.49
C SER A 126 -1.67 6.41 -6.79
N LEU A 127 -0.41 6.15 -7.11
CA LEU A 127 0.76 6.91 -6.62
C LEU A 127 0.83 8.32 -7.20
N CYS A 128 0.26 8.56 -8.37
CA CYS A 128 0.44 9.78 -9.15
C CYS A 128 -0.82 10.66 -9.24
N ILE A 129 -2.02 10.08 -9.11
CA ILE A 129 -3.28 10.83 -9.23
C ILE A 129 -3.30 12.00 -8.25
N GLU A 130 -3.55 13.20 -8.78
CA GLU A 130 -3.56 14.48 -8.04
C GLU A 130 -2.22 14.87 -7.39
N ASN A 131 -1.14 14.16 -7.69
CA ASN A 131 0.20 14.40 -7.14
C ASN A 131 1.20 14.68 -8.27
N LYS A 132 1.42 15.98 -8.52
CA LYS A 132 2.28 16.47 -9.61
C LYS A 132 3.73 16.03 -9.45
N ASP A 133 4.24 16.00 -8.22
CA ASP A 133 5.63 15.63 -7.93
C ASP A 133 5.90 14.15 -8.17
N ASN A 134 4.93 13.29 -7.86
CA ASN A 134 5.01 11.86 -8.18
C ASN A 134 4.81 11.61 -9.67
N THR A 135 3.86 12.31 -10.29
CA THR A 135 3.61 12.21 -11.73
C THR A 135 4.86 12.59 -12.53
N ALA A 136 5.47 13.74 -12.23
CA ALA A 136 6.70 14.20 -12.88
C ALA A 136 7.83 13.17 -12.70
N TYR A 137 8.01 12.66 -11.47
CA TYR A 137 9.02 11.64 -11.17
C TYR A 137 8.82 10.35 -11.97
N PHE A 138 7.58 9.86 -12.07
CA PHE A 138 7.24 8.68 -12.86
C PHE A 138 7.50 8.90 -14.35
N VAL A 139 7.05 10.03 -14.88
CA VAL A 139 7.19 10.36 -16.31
C VAL A 139 8.66 10.49 -16.71
N GLU A 140 9.49 11.12 -15.86
CA GLU A 140 10.90 11.32 -16.14
C GLU A 140 11.70 10.01 -16.10
N LYS A 141 11.41 9.11 -15.15
CA LYS A 141 12.28 7.97 -14.86
C LYS A 141 11.78 6.61 -15.33
N TYR A 142 10.47 6.41 -15.42
CA TYR A 142 9.88 5.07 -15.58
C TYR A 142 8.93 4.94 -16.76
N TYR A 143 8.32 6.03 -17.23
CA TYR A 143 7.40 6.00 -18.36
C TYR A 143 8.10 5.54 -19.65
N SER A 144 7.44 4.68 -20.42
CA SER A 144 7.89 4.27 -21.74
C SER A 144 6.74 4.39 -22.73
N THR A 145 6.92 5.18 -23.79
CA THR A 145 5.90 5.35 -24.84
C THR A 145 5.54 4.02 -25.52
N GLU A 146 6.52 3.13 -25.73
CA GLU A 146 6.26 1.83 -26.36
C GLU A 146 5.33 0.96 -25.51
N ARG A 147 5.48 1.02 -24.18
CA ARG A 147 4.72 0.23 -23.22
C ARG A 147 3.38 0.87 -22.84
N ASP A 148 3.36 2.18 -22.61
CA ASP A 148 2.30 2.85 -21.84
C ASP A 148 1.35 3.72 -22.68
N ARG A 149 1.64 3.96 -23.96
CA ARG A 149 0.86 4.88 -24.81
C ARG A 149 -0.63 4.54 -24.89
N ASP A 150 -0.96 3.25 -24.83
CA ASP A 150 -2.32 2.75 -25.01
C ASP A 150 -3.02 2.47 -23.67
N ASN A 151 -2.35 2.73 -22.54
CA ASN A 151 -2.92 2.52 -21.20
C ASN A 151 -3.70 3.75 -20.72
N ALA A 152 -5.03 3.62 -20.62
CA ALA A 152 -5.93 4.72 -20.25
C ALA A 152 -5.59 5.36 -18.89
N LEU A 153 -5.18 4.57 -17.88
CA LEU A 153 -4.83 5.11 -16.56
C LEU A 153 -3.59 6.00 -16.65
N ILE A 154 -2.56 5.54 -17.36
CA ILE A 154 -1.32 6.30 -17.53
C ILE A 154 -1.55 7.55 -18.39
N GLN A 155 -2.38 7.47 -19.44
CA GLN A 155 -2.73 8.64 -20.23
C GLN A 155 -3.49 9.70 -19.41
N ASN A 156 -4.35 9.28 -18.48
CA ASN A 156 -5.05 10.21 -17.58
C ASN A 156 -4.10 11.00 -16.65
N LEU A 157 -2.95 10.43 -16.28
CA LEU A 157 -1.93 11.16 -15.50
C LEU A 157 -1.27 12.26 -16.34
N ARG A 158 -0.96 11.96 -17.61
CA ARG A 158 -0.31 12.90 -18.51
C ARG A 158 -1.19 14.11 -18.83
N GLY A 159 -2.51 13.92 -18.86
CA GLY A 159 -3.48 15.01 -19.02
C GLY A 159 -3.52 16.01 -17.86
N GLN A 160 -2.99 15.66 -16.68
CA GLN A 160 -2.96 16.52 -15.49
C GLN A 160 -1.67 17.36 -15.37
N SER A 161 -0.68 17.10 -16.23
CA SER A 161 0.69 17.65 -16.10
C SER A 161 0.89 19.00 -16.81
N PHE A 162 -0.16 19.79 -17.00
CA PHE A 162 -0.13 21.09 -17.69
C PHE A 162 -0.50 22.24 -16.75
#